data_AF-A0A522AN19-F1
#
_entry.id   AF-A0A522AN19-F1
#
_cell.length_a   1.000
_cell.length_b   1.000
_cell.length_c   1.000
_cell.angle_alpha   90.00
_cell.angle_beta   90.00
_cell.angle_gamma   90.00
#
_symmetry.space_group_name_H-M   'P 1'
#
loop_
_entity.id
_entity.type
_entity.pdbx_description
1 polymer ?
#
loop_
_entity_poly.entity_id
_entity_poly.type
_entity_poly.pdbx_seq_one_letter_code
_entity_poly.pdbx_strand_id
1 'polypeptide(L)' 'MPDQPAPTRSPLRTVLAVAIVLAGLVWMLQGLGILTAGRSFMIGDPTWTVIGAIFVVVGIGLGLRGRRRSA' A
#
# COMPACT_ATOMS: atom_id res chain seq x y z
N MET A 1 22.54 -4.99 -36.42
CA MET A 1 22.56 -5.26 -34.97
C MET A 1 21.20 -4.82 -34.44
N PRO A 2 20.31 -5.73 -34.01
CA PRO A 2 18.96 -5.33 -33.60
C PRO A 2 19.00 -4.56 -32.29
N ASP A 3 18.52 -3.31 -32.33
CA ASP A 3 18.38 -2.42 -31.18
C ASP A 3 17.47 -3.08 -30.15
N GLN A 4 18.05 -3.63 -29.08
CA GLN A 4 17.29 -4.20 -27.98
C GLN A 4 16.54 -3.04 -27.27
N PRO A 5 15.20 -3.06 -27.19
CA PRO A 5 14.47 -1.99 -26.51
C PRO A 5 14.87 -1.95 -25.04
N ALA A 6 15.17 -0.75 -24.54
CA ALA A 6 15.59 -0.52 -23.16
C ALA A 6 14.56 -1.08 -22.16
N PRO A 7 15.00 -1.65 -21.02
CA PRO A 7 14.09 -2.21 -20.02
C PRO A 7 13.14 -1.13 -19.50
N THR A 8 11.86 -1.23 -19.84
CA THR A 8 10.81 -0.35 -19.32
C THR A 8 10.63 -0.65 -17.84
N ARG A 9 11.11 0.24 -16.96
CA ARG A 9 10.84 0.15 -15.51
C ARG A 9 9.32 0.25 -15.32
N SER A 10 8.64 -0.87 -15.15
CA SER A 10 7.18 -0.92 -15.07
C SER A 10 6.67 -0.11 -13.86
N PRO A 11 6.07 1.07 -14.06
CA PRO A 11 5.66 1.96 -12.96
C PRO A 11 4.54 1.36 -12.11
N LEU A 12 3.85 0.35 -12.65
CA LEU A 12 2.78 -0.41 -12.03
C LEU A 12 3.14 -0.90 -10.62
N ARG A 13 4.37 -1.37 -10.40
CA ARG A 13 4.80 -1.89 -9.11
C ARG A 13 4.84 -0.81 -8.02
N THR A 14 5.28 0.39 -8.38
CA THR A 14 5.31 1.55 -7.48
C THR A 14 3.90 2.00 -7.17
N VAL A 15 3.05 2.09 -8.19
CA VAL A 15 1.62 2.46 -8.03
C VAL A 15 0.92 1.48 -7.10
N LEU A 16 1.12 0.18 -7.30
CA LEU A 16 0.51 -0.86 -6.47
C LEU A 16 0.99 -0.79 -5.02
N ALA A 17 2.30 -0.60 -4.81
CA ALA A 17 2.85 -0.44 -3.46
C ALA A 17 2.26 0.78 -2.74
N VAL A 18 2.15 1.92 -3.42
CA VAL A 18 1.55 3.14 -2.86
C VAL A 18 0.06 2.92 -2.55
N ALA A 19 -0.69 2.33 -3.47
CA ALA A 19 -2.11 2.06 -3.28
C ALA A 19 -2.37 1.14 -2.07
N ILE A 20 -1.57 0.09 -1.90
CA ILE A 20 -1.65 -0.82 -0.74
C ILE A 20 -1.40 -0.07 0.57
N VAL A 21 -0.39 0.80 0.61
CA VAL A 21 -0.09 1.60 1.81
C VAL A 21 -1.22 2.56 2.14
N LEU A 22 -1.76 3.27 1.15
CA LEU A 22 -2.85 4.21 1.36
C LEU A 22 -4.13 3.51 1.82
N ALA A 23 -4.48 2.38 1.20
CA ALA A 23 -5.63 1.58 1.63
C ALA A 23 -5.44 1.07 3.07
N GLY A 24 -4.25 0.57 3.41
CA GLY A 24 -3.92 0.13 4.76
C GLY A 24 -4.04 1.24 5.79
N LEU A 25 -3.56 2.45 5.49
CA LEU A 25 -3.70 3.62 6.37
C LEU A 25 -5.18 3.97 6.58
N VAL A 26 -6.00 3.96 5.53
CA VAL A 26 -7.43 4.27 5.63
C VAL A 26 -8.14 3.27 6.53
N TRP A 27 -7.88 1.96 6.38
CA TRP A 27 -8.49 0.95 7.26
C TRP A 27 -7.97 1.03 8.69
N MET A 28 -6.67 1.31 8.85
CA MET A 28 -6.07 1.45 10.17
C MET A 28 -6.71 2.62 10.95
N LEU A 29 -6.82 3.77 10.30
CA LEU A 29 -7.40 4.98 10.88
C LEU A 29 -8.91 4.86 11.10
N GLN A 30 -9.63 4.11 10.25
CA GLN A 30 -11.04 3.75 10.50
C GLN A 30 -11.17 2.85 11.75
N GLY A 31 -10.38 1.78 11.86
CA GLY A 31 -10.41 0.90 13.03
C GLY A 31 -10.09 1.62 14.34
N LEU A 32 -9.18 2.61 14.30
CA LEU A 32 -8.87 3.47 15.45
C LEU A 32 -9.97 4.48 15.78
N GLY A 33 -11.01 4.59 14.96
CA GLY A 33 -12.07 5.59 15.11
C GLY A 33 -11.66 7.03 14.78
N ILE A 34 -10.49 7.23 14.17
CA ILE A 34 -9.98 8.56 13.80
C ILE A 34 -10.60 9.02 12.48
N LEU A 35 -10.65 8.12 11.50
CA LEU A 35 -11.26 8.40 10.20
C LEU A 35 -12.71 7.91 10.23
N THR A 36 -13.65 8.85 10.38
CA THR A 36 -15.08 8.53 10.43
C THR A 36 -15.78 9.00 9.16
N ALA A 37 -15.77 8.15 8.13
CA ALA A 37 -16.57 8.37 6.93
C ALA A 37 -18.00 7.82 7.12
N GLY A 38 -18.83 8.55 7.88
CA GLY A 38 -20.22 8.17 8.14
C GLY A 38 -20.38 6.88 8.97
N ARG A 39 -21.47 6.12 8.73
CA ARG A 39 -21.68 4.79 9.33
C ARG A 39 -20.95 3.74 8.51
N SER A 40 -19.71 3.42 8.88
CA SER A 40 -18.95 2.30 8.35
C SER A 40 -18.79 1.23 9.42
N PHE A 41 -18.93 -0.05 9.04
CA PHE A 41 -18.70 -1.21 9.92
C PHE A 41 -17.26 -1.32 10.39
N MET A 42 -16.35 -0.56 9.78
CA MET A 42 -14.92 -0.57 10.08
C MET A 42 -14.56 0.37 11.22
N ILE A 43 -15.43 1.34 11.52
CA ILE A 43 -15.10 2.44 12.44
C ILE A 43 -15.16 1.94 13.88
N GLY A 44 -14.05 2.04 14.60
CA GLY A 44 -13.95 1.65 16.00
C GLY A 44 -13.80 0.15 16.26
N ASP A 45 -13.58 -0.65 15.21
CA ASP A 45 -13.28 -2.07 15.33
C ASP A 45 -11.75 -2.32 15.21
N PRO A 46 -11.09 -2.82 16.28
CA PRO A 46 -9.65 -3.08 16.29
C PRO A 46 -9.17 -4.05 15.21
N THR A 47 -10.07 -4.91 14.69
CA THR A 47 -9.77 -5.83 13.59
C THR A 47 -9.25 -5.07 12.37
N TRP A 48 -9.87 -3.93 12.04
CA TRP A 48 -9.47 -3.10 10.91
C TRP A 48 -8.18 -2.33 11.16
N THR A 49 -7.88 -2.00 12.42
CA THR A 49 -6.58 -1.46 12.81
C THR A 49 -5.45 -2.43 12.49
N VAL A 50 -5.62 -3.71 12.85
CA VAL A 50 -4.62 -4.75 12.60
C VAL A 50 -4.47 -5.03 11.11
N ILE A 51 -5.58 -5.20 10.39
CA ILE A 51 -5.56 -5.43 8.93
C ILE A 51 -4.86 -4.26 8.22
N GLY A 52 -5.22 -3.03 8.57
CA GLY A 52 -4.62 -1.83 7.99
C GLY A 52 -3.11 -1.74 8.26
N ALA A 53 -2.68 -2.01 9.49
CA ALA A 53 -1.27 -2.03 9.85
C ALA A 53 -0.46 -3.06 9.04
N ILE A 54 -1.01 -4.27 8.84
CA ILE A 54 -0.38 -5.31 8.00
C ILE A 54 -0.23 -4.81 6.56
N PHE A 55 -1.27 -4.20 5.99
CA PHE A 55 -1.23 -3.67 4.62
C PHE A 55 -0.16 -2.57 4.47
N VAL A 56 -0.05 -1.65 5.44
CA VAL A 56 0.99 -0.63 5.44
C VAL A 56 2.38 -1.26 5.45
N VAL A 57 2.65 -2.22 6.34
CA VAL A 57 3.95 -2.90 6.43
C VAL A 57 4.28 -3.65 5.13
N VAL A 58 3.33 -4.40 4.57
CA VAL A 58 3.51 -5.15 3.32
C VAL A 58 3.76 -4.21 2.14
N GLY A 59 2.97 -3.14 2.02
CA GLY A 59 3.11 -2.16 0.94
C GLY A 59 4.45 -1.43 0.98
N ILE A 60 4.91 -1.01 2.17
CA ILE A 60 6.24 -0.43 2.37
C ILE A 60 7.32 -1.44 1.99
N GLY A 61 7.21 -2.69 2.47
CA GLY A 61 8.15 -3.76 2.13
C GLY A 61 8.26 -4.00 0.62
N LEU A 62 7.12 -4.01 -0.09
CA LEU A 62 7.06 -4.16 -1.54
C LEU A 62 7.76 -2.99 -2.27
N GLY A 63 7.49 -1.76 -1.83
CA GLY A 63 8.09 -0.55 -2.39
C GLY A 63 9.60 -0.48 -2.20
N LEU A 64 10.08 -0.82 -1.00
CA LEU A 64 11.52 -0.85 -0.70
C LEU A 64 12.26 -1.94 -1.48
N ARG A 65 11.66 -3.13 -1.65
CA ARG A 65 12.24 -4.21 -2.47
C ARG A 65 12.30 -3.83 -3.95
N GLY A 66 11.32 -3.06 -4.45
CA GLY A 66 11.33 -2.53 -5.81
C GLY A 66 12.47 -1.54 -6.05
N ARG A 67 12.73 -0.65 -5.08
CA ARG A 67 13.84 0.32 -5.13
C ARG A 67 15.21 -0.35 -5.13
N ARG A 68 15.41 -1.37 -4.28
CA ARG A 68 16.69 -2.11 -4.19
C ARG A 68 17.05 -2.94 -5.43
N ARG A 69 16.10 -3.26 -6.31
CA ARG A 69 16.36 -3.97 -7.58
C ARG A 69 16.62 -3.01 -8.75
N SER A 70 16.38 -1.72 -8.57
CA SER A 70 16.51 -0.69 -9.62
C SER A 70 17.70 0.25 -9.41
N ALA A 71 18.40 0.11 -8.28
CA ALA A 71 19.69 0.72 -7.96
C ALA A 71 20.76 -0.35 -8.10
#